data_AF-A0A4V0NFC6-F1
#
_entry.id   AF-A0A4V0NFC6-F1
#
_cell.length_a   1.000
_cell.length_b   1.000
_cell.length_c   1.000
_cell.angle_alpha   90.00
_cell.angle_beta   90.00
_cell.angle_gamma   90.00
#
_symmetry.space_group_name_H-M   'P 1'
#
loop_
_entity.id
_entity.type
_entity.pdbx_description
1 polymer ?
#
loop_
_entity_poly.entity_id
_entity_poly.type
_entity_poly.pdbx_seq_one_letter_code
_entity_poly.pdbx_strand_id
1 'polypeptide(L)'
;MTSAAPAVRGLGALLIALAAGCAAKGGADWAQDGSSEPRIARGGGGWLHAPPPGEGDRDPGAGAAGRDAAAPGEAVDATRADRRGAAGAASAEDEPAILVREHGRPARADGAARAAAAPGLAPGLFRNTYYDFPTEGGGPKDAVLYDAACAPLASVPRAFHDQVCVQGSGRLASGDTVSFARRGCACADVCPRTGQKVCFERLDPRRFPYGRGATGRPITPLRTVAVDSSVIPLGTALYVPELAGLPLPGGGRHDGCFVAEDRGIKVVGRQIDVFTGDPAVTERLNAIFPSNRGVRVVLHDARCRALGGATGPS
;
A
#
# COMPACT_ATOMS: atom_id res chain seq x y z
N MET A 1 -78.60 6.88 -21.01
CA MET A 1 -77.56 5.86 -21.32
C MET A 1 -76.70 5.72 -20.06
N THR A 2 -77.12 4.96 -19.04
CA THR A 2 -76.94 3.49 -18.86
C THR A 2 -75.46 3.08 -18.86
N SER A 3 -74.89 2.47 -17.81
CA SER A 3 -75.52 1.87 -16.62
C SER A 3 -74.60 1.91 -15.39
N ALA A 4 -75.18 1.94 -14.19
CA ALA A 4 -74.50 1.78 -12.91
C ALA A 4 -75.34 0.85 -12.01
N ALA A 5 -74.70 -0.15 -11.38
CA ALA A 5 -75.34 -1.10 -10.47
C ALA A 5 -74.30 -1.66 -9.46
N PRO A 6 -74.71 -2.17 -8.28
CA PRO A 6 -73.96 -1.90 -7.05
C PRO A 6 -73.37 -3.14 -6.33
N ALA A 7 -72.71 -2.87 -5.21
CA ALA A 7 -72.15 -3.86 -4.30
C ALA A 7 -73.21 -4.65 -3.51
N VAL A 8 -72.85 -5.88 -3.11
CA VAL A 8 -73.62 -6.71 -2.16
C VAL A 8 -72.66 -7.24 -1.08
N ARG A 9 -73.10 -7.20 0.18
CA ARG A 9 -72.48 -7.89 1.34
C ARG A 9 -73.30 -9.12 1.69
N GLY A 10 -72.66 -10.20 2.15
CA GLY A 10 -73.35 -11.38 2.69
C GLY A 10 -72.40 -12.31 3.45
N LEU A 11 -72.79 -12.73 4.66
CA LEU A 11 -72.00 -13.62 5.54
C LEU A 11 -72.13 -15.09 5.12
N GLY A 12 -71.11 -15.89 5.45
CA GLY A 12 -71.19 -17.35 5.51
C GLY A 12 -70.00 -17.92 6.27
N ALA A 13 -70.25 -18.54 7.44
CA ALA A 13 -69.21 -19.16 8.25
C ALA A 13 -69.37 -20.68 8.24
N LEU A 14 -68.26 -21.43 8.16
CA LEU A 14 -68.23 -22.85 8.52
C LEU A 14 -66.83 -23.28 9.00
N LEU A 15 -66.78 -23.92 10.17
CA LEU A 15 -65.64 -24.68 10.68
C LEU A 15 -65.63 -26.09 10.08
N ILE A 16 -64.48 -26.78 10.05
CA ILE A 16 -64.33 -28.20 10.47
C ILE A 16 -62.86 -28.70 10.43
N ALA A 17 -62.49 -29.37 11.53
CA ALA A 17 -61.47 -30.42 11.78
C ALA A 17 -60.10 -30.50 11.05
N LEU A 18 -59.04 -30.35 11.87
CA LEU A 18 -58.08 -31.41 12.26
C LEU A 18 -57.84 -32.63 11.33
N ALA A 19 -56.56 -32.87 11.02
CA ALA A 19 -55.96 -34.21 11.01
C ALA A 19 -54.47 -34.14 11.41
N ALA A 20 -54.02 -35.09 12.24
CA ALA A 20 -52.62 -35.21 12.66
C ALA A 20 -51.83 -36.18 11.77
N GLY A 21 -50.51 -36.02 11.68
CA GLY A 21 -49.62 -36.94 10.96
C GLY A 21 -48.22 -36.96 11.61
N CYS A 22 -47.77 -38.14 12.02
CA CYS A 22 -46.55 -38.32 12.81
C CYS A 22 -45.29 -38.60 11.96
N ALA A 23 -44.16 -38.13 12.49
CA ALA A 23 -42.85 -38.78 12.54
C ALA A 23 -42.23 -39.43 11.27
N ALA A 24 -41.00 -38.98 10.96
CA ALA A 24 -39.87 -39.89 10.75
C ALA A 24 -38.58 -39.26 11.31
N LYS A 25 -37.91 -39.96 12.24
CA LYS A 25 -36.50 -39.71 12.55
C LYS A 25 -35.66 -40.47 11.54
N GLY A 26 -34.64 -39.83 10.97
CA GLY A 26 -33.57 -40.47 10.21
C GLY A 26 -32.27 -39.74 10.48
N GLY A 27 -31.40 -40.33 11.28
CA GLY A 27 -30.07 -39.79 11.54
C GLY A 27 -29.06 -40.36 10.55
N ALA A 28 -28.09 -39.54 10.15
CA ALA A 28 -26.82 -39.98 9.61
C ALA A 28 -25.73 -39.03 10.12
N ASP A 29 -25.02 -39.50 11.13
CA ASP A 29 -23.81 -38.91 11.69
C ASP A 29 -22.66 -39.01 10.69
N TRP A 30 -21.95 -37.91 10.41
CA TRP A 30 -20.61 -37.93 9.82
C TRP A 30 -19.81 -36.66 10.18
N ALA A 31 -18.69 -36.91 10.88
CA ALA A 31 -17.45 -36.13 10.89
C ALA A 31 -17.51 -34.61 11.22
N GLN A 32 -17.07 -34.29 12.44
CA GLN A 32 -16.40 -33.02 12.70
C GLN A 32 -15.08 -32.97 11.93
N ASP A 33 -14.86 -31.93 11.12
CA ASP A 33 -13.51 -31.49 10.76
C ASP A 33 -13.39 -29.99 11.05
N GLY A 34 -12.42 -29.64 11.89
CA GLY A 34 -12.24 -28.29 12.39
C GLY A 34 -11.49 -27.40 11.40
N SER A 35 -12.20 -26.46 10.76
CA SER A 35 -11.55 -25.30 10.13
C SER A 35 -12.36 -24.03 10.43
N SER A 36 -11.76 -23.14 11.23
CA SER A 36 -12.37 -21.89 11.67
C SER A 36 -12.17 -20.78 10.63
N GLU A 37 -12.97 -20.80 9.57
CA GLU A 37 -13.08 -19.65 8.65
C GLU A 37 -13.85 -18.48 9.32
N PRO A 38 -13.26 -17.28 9.43
CA PRO A 38 -13.97 -16.12 9.96
C PRO A 38 -14.95 -15.57 8.91
N ARG A 39 -16.24 -15.56 9.25
CA ARG A 39 -17.33 -15.03 8.42
C ARG A 39 -17.13 -13.52 8.19
N ILE A 40 -16.99 -13.10 6.93
CA ILE A 40 -16.98 -11.69 6.56
C ILE A 40 -18.39 -11.11 6.74
N ALA A 41 -18.57 -10.23 7.72
CA ALA A 41 -19.80 -9.49 7.91
C ALA A 41 -19.97 -8.42 6.81
N ARG A 42 -21.12 -8.43 6.13
CA ARG A 42 -21.59 -7.26 5.35
C ARG A 42 -22.10 -6.21 6.34
N GLY A 43 -21.47 -5.04 6.37
CA GLY A 43 -21.92 -3.88 7.13
C GLY A 43 -21.68 -2.60 6.34
N GLY A 44 -22.77 -1.98 5.87
CA GLY A 44 -22.74 -0.63 5.32
C GLY A 44 -23.13 0.39 6.38
N GLY A 45 -22.56 1.59 6.30
CA GLY A 45 -22.72 2.69 7.26
C GLY A 45 -21.35 3.37 7.45
N GLY A 46 -21.10 4.60 7.01
CA GLY A 46 -22.04 5.68 6.77
C GLY A 46 -22.04 6.60 7.99
N TRP A 47 -20.97 7.37 8.16
CA TRP A 47 -20.79 8.31 9.27
C TRP A 47 -20.31 9.65 8.75
N LEU A 48 -21.18 10.67 8.87
CA LEU A 48 -20.80 12.06 8.71
C LEU A 48 -20.00 12.54 9.93
N HIS A 49 -19.20 13.59 9.74
CA HIS A 49 -18.48 14.27 10.82
C HIS A 49 -19.41 14.84 11.89
N ALA A 50 -18.96 14.78 13.14
CA ALA A 50 -19.40 15.64 14.23
C ALA A 50 -18.17 16.39 14.81
N PRO A 51 -18.23 17.72 15.02
CA PRO A 51 -17.14 18.49 15.61
C PRO A 51 -17.08 18.32 17.14
N PRO A 52 -15.94 18.60 17.80
CA PRO A 52 -15.79 18.48 19.24
C PRO A 52 -16.53 19.60 20.01
N PRO A 53 -17.06 19.32 21.21
CA PRO A 53 -17.70 20.33 22.05
C PRO A 53 -16.70 21.16 22.88
N GLY A 54 -16.80 22.48 22.73
CA GLY A 54 -16.78 23.52 23.78
C GLY A 54 -15.78 23.45 24.96
N GLU A 55 -14.94 24.49 25.04
CA GLU A 55 -14.29 24.93 26.28
C GLU A 55 -15.32 25.40 27.33
N GLY A 56 -14.95 25.35 28.62
CA GLY A 56 -15.82 25.77 29.73
C GLY A 56 -15.14 25.73 31.09
N ASP A 57 -14.39 26.79 31.40
CA ASP A 57 -14.00 27.36 32.70
C ASP A 57 -13.91 26.48 33.97
N ARG A 58 -12.73 26.53 34.62
CA ARG A 58 -12.58 26.89 36.05
C ARG A 58 -11.11 27.12 36.45
N ASP A 59 -10.89 28.24 37.11
CA ASP A 59 -9.66 28.75 37.75
C ASP A 59 -10.12 29.46 39.06
N PRO A 60 -9.28 29.97 40.00
CA PRO A 60 -7.90 29.66 40.39
C PRO A 60 -7.78 29.18 41.87
N GLY A 61 -6.56 28.88 42.37
CA GLY A 61 -6.36 28.40 43.76
C GLY A 61 -4.95 28.47 44.36
N ALA A 62 -4.32 29.66 44.36
CA ALA A 62 -3.24 30.18 45.23
C ALA A 62 -2.31 29.28 46.12
N GLY A 63 -1.00 29.61 46.08
CA GLY A 63 -0.05 29.48 47.21
C GLY A 63 1.27 28.75 46.89
N ALA A 64 2.47 29.15 47.31
CA ALA A 64 3.14 30.42 47.65
C ALA A 64 4.57 30.08 48.16
N ALA A 65 5.60 30.83 47.68
CA ALA A 65 6.88 31.15 48.35
C ALA A 65 7.96 30.07 48.72
N GLY A 66 9.23 30.54 48.76
CA GLY A 66 10.47 29.82 49.18
C GLY A 66 11.28 29.26 48.00
N ARG A 67 12.36 29.83 47.45
CA ARG A 67 13.61 30.49 47.94
C ARG A 67 14.66 29.55 48.57
N ASP A 68 15.92 29.89 48.25
CA ASP A 68 17.21 29.40 48.77
C ASP A 68 17.65 27.98 48.34
N ALA A 69 18.95 27.63 48.23
CA ALA A 69 20.19 28.36 47.90
C ALA A 69 21.35 27.35 47.66
N ALA A 70 22.48 27.83 47.12
CA ALA A 70 23.83 27.25 47.22
C ALA A 70 24.18 25.89 46.55
N ALA A 71 25.03 25.97 45.52
CA ALA A 71 26.24 25.12 45.42
C ALA A 71 27.39 25.83 46.18
N PRO A 72 28.54 25.20 46.56
CA PRO A 72 29.55 24.76 45.57
C PRO A 72 30.44 23.55 46.01
N GLY A 73 31.47 23.24 45.20
CA GLY A 73 32.55 22.29 45.52
C GLY A 73 32.37 20.90 44.89
N GLU A 74 33.39 20.22 44.36
CA GLU A 74 34.82 20.55 44.28
C GLU A 74 35.45 19.84 43.06
N ALA A 75 36.59 20.35 42.57
CA ALA A 75 37.36 19.72 41.49
C ALA A 75 38.67 19.16 42.05
N VAL A 76 39.10 18.00 41.55
CA VAL A 76 40.47 17.48 41.74
C VAL A 76 41.02 16.96 40.41
N ASP A 77 42.34 17.06 40.28
CA ASP A 77 43.09 17.19 39.03
C ASP A 77 44.15 16.09 38.85
N ALA A 78 44.56 15.86 37.59
CA ALA A 78 45.78 15.17 37.08
C ALA A 78 46.12 13.76 37.63
N THR A 79 46.83 12.85 36.95
CA THR A 79 47.95 12.88 35.99
C THR A 79 47.96 11.54 35.19
N ARG A 80 48.16 11.46 33.87
CA ARG A 80 49.42 11.54 33.07
C ARG A 80 50.43 10.38 33.21
N ALA A 81 50.50 9.52 32.17
CA ALA A 81 51.71 8.94 31.51
C ALA A 81 51.24 7.90 30.46
N ASP A 82 51.48 7.98 29.14
CA ASP A 82 52.73 8.05 28.35
C ASP A 82 53.53 6.72 28.32
N ARG A 83 53.43 5.91 27.24
CA ARG A 83 54.51 5.70 26.22
C ARG A 83 54.30 4.53 25.22
N ARG A 84 54.54 4.85 23.93
CA ARG A 84 55.36 4.13 22.90
C ARG A 84 55.20 2.60 22.81
N GLY A 85 54.74 2.04 21.69
CA GLY A 85 55.50 1.85 20.43
C GLY A 85 55.44 0.35 20.04
N ALA A 86 55.79 -0.14 18.85
CA ALA A 86 56.31 0.48 17.62
C ALA A 86 55.85 -0.35 16.40
N ALA A 87 56.25 0.03 15.19
CA ALA A 87 55.85 -0.61 13.92
C ALA A 87 56.49 -1.98 13.66
N GLY A 88 55.83 -2.79 12.82
CA GLY A 88 56.37 -3.99 12.17
C GLY A 88 55.56 -4.31 10.91
N ALA A 89 56.23 -4.53 9.78
CA ALA A 89 55.63 -4.80 8.47
C ALA A 89 55.99 -6.22 7.97
N ALA A 90 55.51 -6.58 6.76
CA ALA A 90 55.62 -7.89 6.07
C ALA A 90 54.69 -8.99 6.64
N SER A 91 54.07 -9.91 5.88
CA SER A 91 53.87 -10.14 4.43
C SER A 91 52.51 -10.88 4.30
N ALA A 92 51.65 -10.70 3.29
CA ALA A 92 51.78 -11.16 1.91
C ALA A 92 52.02 -12.68 1.72
N GLU A 93 51.06 -13.50 2.19
CA GLU A 93 50.67 -14.86 1.75
C GLU A 93 49.17 -15.01 2.17
N ASP A 94 48.23 -15.70 1.51
CA ASP A 94 48.11 -16.31 0.16
C ASP A 94 46.59 -16.44 -0.19
N GLU A 95 46.20 -16.69 -1.45
CA GLU A 95 44.83 -17.09 -1.84
C GLU A 95 44.81 -18.33 -2.76
N PRO A 96 44.08 -19.42 -2.39
CA PRO A 96 43.80 -20.50 -3.32
C PRO A 96 42.58 -20.20 -4.20
N ALA A 97 42.81 -19.60 -5.36
CA ALA A 97 41.81 -19.48 -6.42
C ALA A 97 41.37 -20.88 -6.93
N ILE A 98 40.10 -21.24 -6.76
CA ILE A 98 39.55 -22.50 -7.31
C ILE A 98 38.85 -22.24 -8.65
N LEU A 99 39.70 -22.34 -9.69
CA LEU A 99 39.44 -22.89 -11.03
C LEU A 99 38.00 -22.84 -11.60
N VAL A 100 37.86 -21.99 -12.61
CA VAL A 100 36.84 -22.08 -13.66
C VAL A 100 36.82 -23.50 -14.28
N ARG A 101 35.63 -24.07 -14.47
CA ARG A 101 35.38 -25.12 -15.47
C ARG A 101 34.32 -24.64 -16.45
N GLU A 102 34.75 -24.38 -17.69
CA GLU A 102 33.85 -24.20 -18.82
C GLU A 102 33.29 -25.53 -19.35
N HIS A 103 32.29 -25.40 -20.23
CA HIS A 103 31.72 -26.44 -21.11
C HIS A 103 30.63 -27.36 -20.51
N GLY A 104 29.42 -26.82 -20.45
CA GLY A 104 28.16 -27.57 -20.44
C GLY A 104 27.10 -26.85 -21.28
N ARG A 105 26.77 -27.40 -22.46
CA ARG A 105 25.80 -26.82 -23.42
C ARG A 105 24.40 -26.73 -22.80
N PRO A 106 23.59 -25.67 -23.06
CA PRO A 106 22.39 -25.41 -22.26
C PRO A 106 21.33 -26.51 -22.37
N ALA A 107 20.88 -26.99 -21.22
CA ALA A 107 19.61 -27.72 -21.13
C ALA A 107 18.47 -26.78 -21.54
N ARG A 108 17.57 -27.26 -22.40
CA ARG A 108 16.35 -26.51 -22.75
C ARG A 108 15.48 -26.39 -21.50
N ALA A 109 15.34 -25.16 -21.01
CA ALA A 109 14.32 -24.82 -20.04
C ALA A 109 12.96 -24.70 -20.76
N ASP A 110 12.45 -25.82 -21.26
CA ASP A 110 11.04 -25.98 -21.66
C ASP A 110 10.19 -25.96 -20.39
N GLY A 111 10.04 -24.76 -19.83
CA GLY A 111 9.63 -24.53 -18.45
C GLY A 111 9.31 -23.07 -18.18
N ALA A 112 8.86 -22.33 -19.20
CA ALA A 112 8.16 -21.08 -18.99
C ALA A 112 6.87 -21.39 -18.22
N ALA A 113 6.95 -21.29 -16.88
CA ALA A 113 5.79 -21.37 -16.01
C ALA A 113 4.77 -20.36 -16.51
N ARG A 114 3.70 -20.85 -17.14
CA ARG A 114 2.55 -20.04 -17.50
C ARG A 114 2.05 -19.39 -16.22
N ALA A 115 2.38 -18.12 -16.02
CA ALA A 115 1.71 -17.29 -15.03
C ALA A 115 0.21 -17.46 -15.28
N ALA A 116 -0.49 -18.10 -14.34
CA ALA A 116 -1.88 -18.46 -14.52
C ALA A 116 -2.65 -17.18 -14.87
N ALA A 117 -3.22 -17.14 -16.07
CA ALA A 117 -4.00 -16.00 -16.51
C ALA A 117 -5.14 -15.83 -15.50
N ALA A 118 -5.22 -14.65 -14.87
CA ALA A 118 -6.32 -14.34 -13.97
C ALA A 118 -7.64 -14.58 -14.74
N PRO A 119 -8.60 -15.36 -14.19
CA PRO A 119 -9.81 -15.71 -14.92
C PRO A 119 -10.55 -14.46 -15.41
N GLY A 120 -10.89 -14.42 -16.70
CA GLY A 120 -11.79 -13.41 -17.28
C GLY A 120 -11.14 -12.23 -18.00
N LEU A 121 -9.80 -12.07 -18.03
CA LEU A 121 -9.17 -11.00 -18.81
C LEU A 121 -9.13 -11.35 -20.31
N ALA A 122 -9.71 -10.50 -21.16
CA ALA A 122 -9.72 -10.73 -22.61
C ALA A 122 -8.29 -10.72 -23.21
N PRO A 123 -8.02 -11.56 -24.24
CA PRO A 123 -6.74 -11.57 -24.94
C PRO A 123 -6.33 -10.17 -25.40
N GLY A 124 -5.06 -9.81 -25.22
CA GLY A 124 -4.56 -8.49 -25.60
C GLY A 124 -4.78 -7.36 -24.58
N LEU A 125 -5.54 -7.55 -23.49
CA LEU A 125 -5.67 -6.55 -22.42
C LEU A 125 -4.61 -6.69 -21.32
N PHE A 126 -4.26 -5.59 -20.66
CA PHE A 126 -3.49 -5.56 -19.41
C PHE A 126 -4.45 -5.49 -18.22
N ARG A 127 -4.17 -6.21 -17.13
CA ARG A 127 -4.87 -6.06 -15.85
C ARG A 127 -4.63 -4.64 -15.32
N ASN A 128 -5.67 -3.92 -14.93
CA ASN A 128 -5.57 -2.65 -14.20
C ASN A 128 -5.77 -2.90 -12.70
N THR A 129 -4.97 -2.25 -11.87
CA THR A 129 -5.19 -2.09 -10.42
C THR A 129 -4.85 -0.65 -10.00
N TYR A 130 -5.02 -0.34 -8.72
CA TYR A 130 -4.76 0.99 -8.16
C TYR A 130 -3.99 0.86 -6.85
N TYR A 131 -3.07 1.80 -6.60
CA TYR A 131 -2.34 1.97 -5.34
C TYR A 131 -2.25 3.45 -4.97
N ASP A 132 -2.22 3.74 -3.67
CA ASP A 132 -2.31 5.10 -3.10
C ASP A 132 -1.12 5.45 -2.20
N PHE A 133 -1.21 6.62 -1.55
CA PHE A 133 -0.20 7.17 -0.67
C PHE A 133 -0.83 7.43 0.71
N PRO A 134 -0.71 6.50 1.67
CA PRO A 134 -1.31 6.63 2.99
C PRO A 134 -0.72 7.82 3.76
N THR A 135 -1.53 8.42 4.61
CA THR A 135 -1.12 9.44 5.57
C THR A 135 -1.23 8.90 6.99
N GLU A 136 -0.21 9.16 7.80
CA GLU A 136 -0.14 8.70 9.18
C GLU A 136 -1.23 9.34 10.04
N GLY A 137 -2.12 8.49 10.58
CA GLY A 137 -3.16 8.92 11.51
C GLY A 137 -2.67 9.12 12.94
N GLY A 138 -3.61 9.55 13.80
CA GLY A 138 -3.45 9.52 15.25
C GLY A 138 -3.47 8.09 15.80
N GLY A 139 -3.32 7.98 17.13
CA GLY A 139 -3.33 6.71 17.86
C GLY A 139 -1.96 6.29 18.39
N PRO A 140 -1.88 5.12 19.06
CA PRO A 140 -0.63 4.58 19.63
C PRO A 140 0.46 4.42 18.56
N LYS A 141 1.72 4.55 18.96
CA LYS A 141 2.89 4.43 18.08
C LYS A 141 3.61 3.09 18.35
N ASP A 142 2.95 2.00 17.96
CA ASP A 142 3.27 0.61 18.31
C ASP A 142 4.01 -0.17 17.20
N ALA A 143 4.45 0.52 16.14
CA ALA A 143 5.36 0.00 15.12
C ALA A 143 6.49 1.01 14.86
N VAL A 144 7.63 0.53 14.35
CA VAL A 144 8.79 1.39 14.03
C VAL A 144 9.17 1.20 12.56
N LEU A 145 9.28 2.30 11.83
CA LEU A 145 9.90 2.33 10.51
C LEU A 145 11.41 2.42 10.67
N TYR A 146 12.16 1.61 9.93
CA TYR A 146 13.63 1.60 9.96
C TYR A 146 14.21 2.03 8.61
N ASP A 147 15.40 2.62 8.64
CA ASP A 147 16.17 2.91 7.44
C ASP A 147 17.00 1.72 6.95
N ALA A 148 17.65 1.87 5.79
CA ALA A 148 18.46 0.81 5.17
C ALA A 148 19.68 0.38 6.01
N ALA A 149 20.08 1.15 7.03
CA ALA A 149 21.13 0.86 8.00
C ALA A 149 20.57 0.29 9.33
N CYS A 150 19.26 0.03 9.40
CA CYS A 150 18.52 -0.38 10.59
C CYS A 150 18.50 0.64 11.74
N ALA A 151 18.72 1.93 11.46
CA ALA A 151 18.40 2.99 12.42
C ALA A 151 16.88 3.25 12.42
N PRO A 152 16.26 3.54 13.59
CA PRO A 152 14.84 3.87 13.65
C PRO A 152 14.57 5.24 13.01
N LEU A 153 13.69 5.28 12.01
CA LEU A 153 13.23 6.52 11.39
C LEU A 153 12.12 7.16 12.22
N ALA A 154 11.05 6.43 12.51
CA ALA A 154 9.86 6.93 13.19
C ALA A 154 9.08 5.81 13.88
N SER A 155 8.57 6.09 15.08
CA SER A 155 7.51 5.28 15.69
C SER A 155 6.17 5.74 15.16
N VAL A 156 5.39 4.82 14.60
CA VAL A 156 4.13 5.06 13.87
C VAL A 156 3.04 4.09 14.36
N PRO A 157 1.74 4.34 14.12
CA PRO A 157 0.70 3.36 14.38
C PRO A 157 0.86 2.15 13.46
N ARG A 158 0.63 0.94 13.98
CA ARG A 158 0.74 -0.31 13.20
C ARG A 158 -0.14 -0.33 11.95
N ALA A 159 -1.32 0.29 12.00
CA ALA A 159 -2.16 0.45 10.82
C ALA A 159 -1.46 1.24 9.69
N PHE A 160 -0.71 2.29 10.02
CA PHE A 160 0.07 3.05 9.03
C PHE A 160 1.31 2.26 8.55
N HIS A 161 2.02 1.58 9.46
CA HIS A 161 3.10 0.65 9.10
C HIS A 161 2.62 -0.36 8.05
N ASP A 162 1.49 -1.03 8.30
CA ASP A 162 0.96 -2.09 7.44
C ASP A 162 0.49 -1.56 6.09
N GLN A 163 -0.04 -0.33 6.04
CA GLN A 163 -0.36 0.37 4.79
C GLN A 163 0.91 0.74 4.00
N VAL A 164 1.86 1.45 4.60
CA VAL A 164 3.09 1.90 3.90
C VAL A 164 3.96 0.71 3.45
N CYS A 165 3.90 -0.42 4.17
CA CYS A 165 4.47 -1.71 3.77
C CYS A 165 3.95 -2.26 2.44
N VAL A 166 2.69 -1.96 2.08
CA VAL A 166 2.03 -2.42 0.86
C VAL A 166 2.16 -1.41 -0.27
N GLN A 167 1.90 -0.15 0.05
CA GLN A 167 1.88 0.96 -0.92
C GLN A 167 3.31 1.45 -1.27
N GLY A 168 4.29 1.16 -0.43
CA GLY A 168 5.70 1.48 -0.64
C GLY A 168 6.11 2.91 -0.26
N SER A 169 5.17 3.84 -0.08
CA SER A 169 5.47 5.21 0.36
C SER A 169 4.28 5.83 1.10
N GLY A 170 4.52 6.90 1.88
CA GLY A 170 3.47 7.55 2.67
C GLY A 170 3.91 8.88 3.33
N ARG A 171 2.94 9.60 3.89
CA ARG A 171 3.13 10.85 4.64
C ARG A 171 3.19 10.56 6.14
N LEU A 172 4.28 10.95 6.80
CA LEU A 172 4.34 10.96 8.28
C LEU A 172 3.57 12.14 8.86
N ALA A 173 3.18 12.02 10.13
CA ALA A 173 2.51 13.09 10.88
C ALA A 173 3.41 14.32 11.09
N SER A 174 4.74 14.17 10.95
CA SER A 174 5.70 15.28 10.90
C SER A 174 5.63 16.11 9.61
N GLY A 175 4.90 15.65 8.59
CA GLY A 175 4.88 16.23 7.25
C GLY A 175 5.91 15.60 6.29
N ASP A 176 6.87 14.81 6.78
CA ASP A 176 7.88 14.16 5.93
C ASP A 176 7.30 13.10 5.00
N THR A 177 7.93 12.90 3.85
CA THR A 177 7.65 11.72 3.00
C THR A 177 8.51 10.57 3.48
N VAL A 178 7.95 9.37 3.61
CA VAL A 178 8.71 8.12 3.66
C VAL A 178 8.48 7.33 2.37
N SER A 179 9.53 6.67 1.88
CA SER A 179 9.51 5.88 0.64
C SER A 179 10.31 4.60 0.80
N PHE A 180 9.98 3.58 0.03
CA PHE A 180 10.69 2.31 -0.02
C PHE A 180 12.18 2.51 -0.31
N ALA A 181 13.06 1.96 0.53
CA ALA A 181 14.51 1.96 0.30
C ALA A 181 15.02 0.56 -0.11
N ARG A 182 14.68 -0.49 0.66
CA ARG A 182 15.12 -1.86 0.38
C ARG A 182 14.24 -2.94 1.02
N ARG A 183 14.32 -4.16 0.48
CA ARG A 183 13.80 -5.41 1.06
C ARG A 183 14.88 -6.10 1.90
N GLY A 184 14.49 -7.15 2.63
CA GLY A 184 15.40 -8.01 3.35
C GLY A 184 16.12 -7.30 4.50
N CYS A 185 15.42 -6.41 5.20
CA CYS A 185 15.94 -5.77 6.40
C CYS A 185 15.72 -6.63 7.63
N ALA A 186 16.77 -6.96 8.39
CA ALA A 186 16.64 -7.81 9.57
C ALA A 186 15.76 -7.17 10.67
N CYS A 187 15.97 -5.88 10.92
CA CYS A 187 15.31 -5.04 11.93
C CYS A 187 13.82 -4.75 11.67
N ALA A 188 13.37 -4.77 10.42
CA ALA A 188 12.02 -4.36 10.09
C ALA A 188 10.98 -5.44 10.47
N ASP A 189 9.78 -4.98 10.82
CA ASP A 189 8.60 -5.84 10.98
C ASP A 189 8.23 -6.50 9.64
N VAL A 190 7.49 -7.61 9.70
CA VAL A 190 7.03 -8.33 8.52
C VAL A 190 5.75 -7.69 7.98
N CYS A 191 5.81 -7.16 6.76
CA CYS A 191 4.65 -6.60 6.06
C CYS A 191 3.56 -7.68 5.86
N PRO A 192 2.36 -7.56 6.46
CA PRO A 192 1.42 -8.67 6.62
C PRO A 192 0.82 -9.18 5.29
N ARG A 193 0.81 -8.36 4.24
CA ARG A 193 0.22 -8.70 2.93
C ARG A 193 1.24 -9.22 1.91
N THR A 194 2.54 -9.17 2.23
CA THR A 194 3.64 -9.54 1.30
C THR A 194 4.66 -10.49 1.91
N GLY A 195 4.70 -10.66 3.24
CA GLY A 195 5.70 -11.47 3.94
C GLY A 195 7.12 -10.87 3.89
N GLN A 196 7.25 -9.62 3.45
CA GLN A 196 8.53 -8.96 3.23
C GLN A 196 8.91 -8.12 4.46
N LYS A 197 10.20 -8.04 4.78
CA LYS A 197 10.74 -7.05 5.70
C LYS A 197 11.29 -5.87 4.89
N VAL A 198 10.75 -4.67 5.09
CA VAL A 198 11.02 -3.48 4.27
C VAL A 198 11.63 -2.37 5.13
N CYS A 199 12.71 -1.76 4.64
CA CYS A 199 13.20 -0.47 5.15
C CYS A 199 12.78 0.67 4.22
N PHE A 200 12.71 1.86 4.81
CA PHE A 200 12.31 3.09 4.16
C PHE A 200 13.48 4.09 4.11
N GLU A 201 13.31 5.16 3.34
CA GLU A 201 14.10 6.38 3.42
C GLU A 201 13.16 7.55 3.73
N ARG A 202 13.66 8.54 4.48
CA ARG A 202 12.96 9.81 4.69
C ARG A 202 13.35 10.77 3.56
N LEU A 203 12.35 11.34 2.90
CA LEU A 203 12.51 12.20 1.73
C LEU A 203 11.97 13.60 1.99
N ASP A 204 12.65 14.60 1.43
CA ASP A 204 12.16 15.98 1.36
C ASP A 204 10.81 16.02 0.61
N PRO A 205 9.71 16.41 1.27
CA PRO A 205 8.38 16.42 0.67
C PRO A 205 8.24 17.44 -0.47
N ARG A 206 9.13 18.45 -0.56
CA ARG A 206 9.14 19.41 -1.67
C ARG A 206 9.70 18.81 -2.95
N ARG A 207 10.56 17.78 -2.84
CA ARG A 207 11.21 17.08 -3.96
C ARG A 207 10.51 15.77 -4.30
N PHE A 208 9.98 15.08 -3.30
CA PHE A 208 9.28 13.80 -3.41
C PHE A 208 7.94 13.89 -2.66
N PRO A 209 6.95 14.63 -3.19
CA PRO A 209 5.66 14.82 -2.52
C PRO A 209 4.88 13.52 -2.35
N TYR A 210 5.16 12.49 -3.14
CA TYR A 210 4.46 11.21 -3.13
C TYR A 210 5.42 10.00 -3.08
N GLY A 211 6.65 10.20 -2.60
CA GLY A 211 7.68 9.16 -2.62
C GLY A 211 8.49 9.12 -3.92
N ARG A 212 9.33 8.10 -4.04
CA ARG A 212 10.30 7.89 -5.12
C ARG A 212 9.97 6.59 -5.86
N GLY A 213 9.82 6.66 -7.18
CA GLY A 213 9.57 5.49 -8.02
C GLY A 213 10.85 4.71 -8.32
N ALA A 214 10.69 3.54 -8.95
CA ALA A 214 11.78 2.67 -9.38
C ALA A 214 12.81 3.32 -10.36
N THR A 215 12.48 4.46 -10.99
CA THR A 215 13.42 5.29 -11.79
C THR A 215 14.28 6.25 -10.97
N GLY A 216 14.06 6.35 -9.66
CA GLY A 216 14.69 7.33 -8.78
C GLY A 216 14.02 8.72 -8.77
N ARG A 217 13.02 8.94 -9.64
CA ARG A 217 12.25 10.19 -9.80
C ARG A 217 11.04 10.23 -8.86
N PRO A 218 10.48 11.43 -8.55
CA PRO A 218 9.22 11.53 -7.82
C PRO A 218 8.06 10.97 -8.65
N ILE A 219 7.19 10.18 -8.02
CA ILE A 219 5.97 9.69 -8.68
C ILE A 219 4.85 10.73 -8.62
N THR A 220 3.98 10.74 -9.62
CA THR A 220 2.92 11.74 -9.79
C THR A 220 1.55 11.07 -9.82
N PRO A 221 0.59 11.47 -8.96
CA PRO A 221 -0.77 10.93 -8.93
C PRO A 221 -1.44 11.01 -10.31
N LEU A 222 -2.11 9.93 -10.69
CA LEU A 222 -2.79 9.76 -11.97
C LEU A 222 -1.90 10.03 -13.19
N ARG A 223 -0.58 9.80 -13.06
CA ARG A 223 0.40 9.91 -14.15
C ARG A 223 1.42 8.79 -14.11
N THR A 224 1.94 8.45 -12.93
CA THR A 224 2.80 7.27 -12.78
C THR A 224 1.97 5.99 -12.77
N VAL A 225 2.50 4.95 -13.42
CA VAL A 225 2.08 3.57 -13.20
C VAL A 225 3.25 2.72 -12.72
N ALA A 226 2.96 1.73 -11.88
CA ALA A 226 3.87 0.61 -11.66
C ALA A 226 3.64 -0.48 -12.72
N VAL A 227 4.72 -1.09 -13.21
CA VAL A 227 4.68 -2.11 -14.27
C VAL A 227 5.68 -3.24 -14.02
N ASP A 228 5.48 -4.37 -14.70
CA ASP A 228 6.55 -5.33 -14.92
C ASP A 228 7.52 -4.80 -15.97
N SER A 229 8.74 -4.44 -15.55
CA SER A 229 9.72 -3.83 -16.45
C SER A 229 10.31 -4.78 -17.51
N SER A 230 10.02 -6.08 -17.45
CA SER A 230 10.31 -7.01 -18.55
C SER A 230 9.27 -6.95 -19.69
N VAL A 231 8.10 -6.37 -19.42
CA VAL A 231 6.99 -6.21 -20.38
C VAL A 231 6.85 -4.77 -20.86
N ILE A 232 7.00 -3.79 -19.95
CA ILE A 232 6.97 -2.36 -20.27
C ILE A 232 8.22 -1.71 -19.64
N PRO A 233 9.24 -1.30 -20.42
CA PRO A 233 10.42 -0.64 -19.89
C PRO A 233 10.08 0.61 -19.05
N LEU A 234 10.90 0.89 -18.04
CA LEU A 234 10.73 2.11 -17.25
C LEU A 234 11.05 3.36 -18.09
N GLY A 235 10.35 4.46 -17.84
CA GLY A 235 10.35 5.68 -18.64
C GLY A 235 9.43 5.64 -19.86
N THR A 236 8.83 4.49 -20.20
CA THR A 236 7.90 4.40 -21.33
C THR A 236 6.62 5.18 -21.07
N ALA A 237 6.30 6.11 -21.97
CA ALA A 237 5.01 6.78 -22.01
C ALA A 237 3.94 5.83 -22.57
N LEU A 238 2.78 5.79 -21.90
CA LEU A 238 1.66 4.90 -22.18
C LEU A 238 0.40 5.71 -22.48
N TYR A 239 -0.38 5.29 -23.46
CA TYR A 239 -1.76 5.73 -23.64
C TYR A 239 -2.72 4.59 -23.32
N VAL A 240 -3.72 4.89 -22.49
CA VAL A 240 -4.75 3.97 -22.03
C VAL A 240 -6.14 4.56 -22.35
N PRO A 241 -6.77 4.18 -23.48
CA PRO A 241 -8.01 4.80 -23.93
C PRO A 241 -9.17 4.64 -22.95
N GLU A 242 -9.22 3.53 -22.19
CA GLU A 242 -10.28 3.28 -21.20
C GLU A 242 -10.22 4.23 -19.98
N LEU A 243 -9.06 4.84 -19.73
CA LEU A 243 -8.84 5.79 -18.63
C LEU A 243 -8.78 7.25 -19.14
N ALA A 244 -8.94 7.47 -20.44
CA ALA A 244 -9.14 8.81 -21.00
C ALA A 244 -10.57 9.30 -20.70
N GLY A 245 -10.70 10.58 -20.37
CA GLY A 245 -11.97 11.20 -20.01
C GLY A 245 -12.40 11.04 -18.54
N LEU A 246 -11.70 10.22 -17.74
CA LEU A 246 -12.02 10.04 -16.31
C LEU A 246 -11.89 11.37 -15.53
N PRO A 247 -12.76 11.64 -14.54
CA PRO A 247 -12.72 12.89 -13.79
C PRO A 247 -11.48 12.95 -12.88
N LEU A 248 -10.75 14.06 -12.93
CA LEU A 248 -9.61 14.30 -12.04
C LEU A 248 -10.05 14.92 -10.69
N PRO A 249 -9.31 14.65 -9.59
CA PRO A 249 -9.37 15.48 -8.40
C PRO A 249 -9.03 16.94 -8.75
N GLY A 250 -9.77 17.90 -8.19
CA GLY A 250 -9.65 19.32 -8.55
C GLY A 250 -10.38 19.74 -9.84
N GLY A 251 -10.95 18.80 -10.61
CA GLY A 251 -11.72 19.07 -11.83
C GLY A 251 -10.94 18.79 -13.12
N GLY A 252 -11.63 18.93 -14.26
CA GLY A 252 -11.10 18.50 -15.55
C GLY A 252 -11.20 16.99 -15.79
N ARG A 253 -10.48 16.50 -16.81
CA ARG A 253 -10.49 15.10 -17.25
C ARG A 253 -9.08 14.60 -17.52
N HIS A 254 -8.83 13.35 -17.17
CA HIS A 254 -7.62 12.64 -17.50
C HIS A 254 -7.53 12.43 -19.02
N ASP A 255 -6.36 12.63 -19.61
CA ASP A 255 -6.15 12.54 -21.07
C ASP A 255 -5.84 11.10 -21.56
N GLY A 256 -5.70 10.15 -20.64
CA GLY A 256 -5.34 8.75 -20.91
C GLY A 256 -3.83 8.47 -20.89
N CYS A 257 -3.00 9.48 -20.68
CA CYS A 257 -1.54 9.35 -20.69
C CYS A 257 -0.94 9.07 -19.32
N PHE A 258 -0.06 8.07 -19.27
CA PHE A 258 0.72 7.66 -18.11
C PHE A 258 2.20 7.48 -18.46
N VAL A 259 3.05 7.29 -17.46
CA VAL A 259 4.46 6.94 -17.61
C VAL A 259 4.83 5.82 -16.63
N ALA A 260 5.59 4.83 -17.13
CA ALA A 260 6.05 3.69 -16.36
C ALA A 260 7.27 4.07 -15.50
N GLU A 261 7.06 4.58 -14.28
CA GLU A 261 8.16 5.03 -13.40
C GLU A 261 8.34 4.20 -12.14
N ASP A 262 7.49 3.20 -11.90
CA ASP A 262 7.46 2.45 -10.65
C ASP A 262 7.35 0.92 -10.85
N ARG A 263 7.53 0.16 -9.75
CA ARG A 263 7.47 -1.31 -9.73
C ARG A 263 6.84 -1.82 -8.43
N GLY A 264 5.90 -2.76 -8.54
CA GLY A 264 5.32 -3.48 -7.40
C GLY A 264 5.63 -4.98 -7.45
N ILE A 265 5.87 -5.63 -6.29
CA ILE A 265 6.16 -7.08 -6.24
C ILE A 265 5.00 -7.96 -6.75
N LYS A 266 3.77 -7.44 -6.73
CA LYS A 266 2.57 -8.11 -7.27
C LYS A 266 2.21 -7.65 -8.69
N VAL A 267 2.98 -6.72 -9.25
CA VAL A 267 2.80 -6.18 -10.61
C VAL A 267 3.65 -7.00 -11.56
N VAL A 268 3.07 -8.07 -12.08
CA VAL A 268 3.77 -9.11 -12.85
C VAL A 268 3.07 -9.37 -14.18
N GLY A 269 3.86 -9.47 -15.25
CA GLY A 269 3.40 -9.70 -16.60
C GLY A 269 2.57 -8.53 -17.14
N ARG A 270 1.42 -8.86 -17.74
CA ARG A 270 0.54 -7.90 -18.41
C ARG A 270 -0.39 -7.20 -17.40
N GLN A 271 0.20 -6.39 -16.52
CA GLN A 271 -0.49 -5.53 -15.56
C GLN A 271 0.06 -4.10 -15.60
N ILE A 272 -0.82 -3.13 -15.38
CA ILE A 272 -0.46 -1.79 -14.92
C ILE A 272 -1.13 -1.55 -13.56
N ASP A 273 -0.40 -0.95 -12.62
CA ASP A 273 -0.93 -0.47 -11.34
C ASP A 273 -0.92 1.06 -11.38
N VAL A 274 -2.09 1.70 -11.31
CA VAL A 274 -2.19 3.15 -11.45
C VAL A 274 -2.01 3.81 -10.08
N PHE A 275 -1.02 4.70 -9.98
CA PHE A 275 -0.82 5.48 -8.77
C PHE A 275 -1.89 6.55 -8.65
N THR A 276 -2.68 6.54 -7.58
CA THR A 276 -3.78 7.49 -7.36
C THR A 276 -3.42 8.64 -6.42
N GLY A 277 -2.38 8.47 -5.61
CA GLY A 277 -1.89 9.47 -4.65
C GLY A 277 -2.75 9.70 -3.42
N ASP A 278 -3.96 9.14 -3.34
CA ASP A 278 -4.89 9.34 -2.23
C ASP A 278 -5.90 8.17 -2.15
N PRO A 279 -6.15 7.57 -0.98
CA PRO A 279 -7.10 6.47 -0.83
C PRO A 279 -8.54 6.78 -1.30
N ALA A 280 -9.05 7.99 -1.09
CA ALA A 280 -10.37 8.39 -1.56
C ALA A 280 -10.42 8.50 -3.10
N VAL A 281 -9.29 8.80 -3.74
CA VAL A 281 -9.15 8.75 -5.20
C VAL A 281 -9.11 7.30 -5.67
N THR A 282 -8.44 6.38 -4.96
CA THR A 282 -8.50 4.91 -5.21
C THR A 282 -9.93 4.39 -5.14
N GLU A 283 -10.69 4.73 -4.09
CA GLU A 283 -12.08 4.31 -3.93
C GLU A 283 -12.95 4.83 -5.07
N ARG A 284 -12.85 6.13 -5.39
CA ARG A 284 -13.61 6.77 -6.47
C ARG A 284 -13.28 6.17 -7.85
N LEU A 285 -12.01 5.91 -8.13
CA LEU A 285 -11.61 5.26 -9.38
C LEU A 285 -12.14 3.83 -9.45
N ASN A 286 -12.04 3.03 -8.39
CA ASN A 286 -12.61 1.68 -8.37
C ASN A 286 -14.14 1.68 -8.53
N ALA A 287 -14.85 2.72 -8.07
CA ALA A 287 -16.30 2.84 -8.27
C ALA A 287 -16.68 3.13 -9.73
N ILE A 288 -15.87 3.89 -10.47
CA ILE A 288 -16.14 4.29 -11.86
C ILE A 288 -15.55 3.30 -12.87
N PHE A 289 -14.31 2.86 -12.65
CA PHE A 289 -13.59 1.88 -13.45
C PHE A 289 -12.92 0.86 -12.51
N PRO A 290 -13.60 -0.24 -12.14
CA PRO A 290 -13.07 -1.20 -11.19
C PRO A 290 -11.72 -1.81 -11.57
N SER A 291 -10.93 -2.19 -10.57
CA SER A 291 -9.76 -3.06 -10.75
C SER A 291 -10.13 -4.34 -11.49
N ASN A 292 -9.16 -4.91 -12.23
CA ASN A 292 -9.27 -6.15 -13.00
C ASN A 292 -10.26 -6.13 -14.18
N ARG A 293 -10.80 -4.96 -14.55
CA ARG A 293 -11.61 -4.78 -15.78
C ARG A 293 -10.84 -5.08 -17.06
N GLY A 294 -9.54 -4.79 -17.05
CA GLY A 294 -8.70 -4.87 -18.23
C GLY A 294 -8.68 -3.59 -19.04
N VAL A 295 -7.51 -3.20 -19.52
CA VAL A 295 -7.30 -2.00 -20.34
C VAL A 295 -6.40 -2.29 -21.55
N ARG A 296 -6.51 -1.47 -22.59
CA ARG A 296 -5.53 -1.46 -23.68
C ARG A 296 -4.40 -0.52 -23.29
N VAL A 297 -3.17 -0.94 -23.57
CA VAL A 297 -1.97 -0.12 -23.34
C VAL A 297 -1.28 0.07 -24.69
N VAL A 298 -1.19 1.32 -25.14
CA VAL A 298 -0.47 1.71 -26.35
C VAL A 298 0.83 2.39 -25.93
N LEU A 299 1.97 1.79 -26.26
CA LEU A 299 3.29 2.33 -25.92
C LEU A 299 3.66 3.45 -26.90
N HIS A 300 4.31 4.51 -26.40
CA HIS A 300 4.86 5.61 -27.21
C HIS A 300 3.83 6.34 -28.11
N ASP A 301 2.55 6.33 -27.72
CA ASP A 301 1.50 7.03 -28.45
C ASP A 301 1.79 8.53 -28.61
N ALA A 302 1.48 9.08 -29.78
CA ALA A 302 1.75 10.48 -30.12
C ALA A 302 1.14 11.48 -29.12
N ARG A 303 -0.01 11.15 -28.51
CA ARG A 303 -0.67 11.97 -27.49
C ARG A 303 0.16 12.13 -26.21
N CYS A 304 0.99 11.14 -25.88
CA CYS A 304 1.72 11.09 -24.62
C CYS A 304 3.21 11.44 -24.76
N ARG A 305 3.64 11.96 -25.93
CA ARG A 305 5.04 12.33 -26.20
C ARG A 305 5.64 13.27 -25.16
N ALA A 306 4.85 14.19 -24.62
CA ALA A 306 5.29 15.12 -23.57
C ALA A 306 5.76 14.42 -22.29
N LEU A 307 5.25 13.22 -21.98
CA LEU A 307 5.67 12.44 -20.81
C LEU A 307 6.95 11.62 -21.06
N GLY A 308 7.20 11.21 -22.31
CA GLY A 308 8.36 10.41 -22.68
C GLY A 308 9.65 11.21 -22.93
N GLY A 309 9.61 12.54 -22.81
CA GLY A 309 10.67 13.43 -23.28
C GLY A 309 11.88 13.63 -22.35
N ALA A 310 11.87 13.07 -21.14
CA ALA A 310 12.96 13.25 -20.16
C ALA A 310 14.13 12.26 -20.37
N THR A 311 14.70 12.25 -21.58
CA THR A 311 16.11 11.85 -21.78
C THR A 311 17.03 12.82 -21.04
N GLY A 312 18.19 12.34 -20.58
CA GLY A 312 19.04 13.04 -19.60
C GLY A 312 19.66 14.37 -20.08
N PRO A 313 20.38 15.08 -19.18
CA PRO A 313 20.99 16.37 -19.50
C PRO A 313 22.06 16.23 -20.60
N SER A 314 22.16 17.28 -21.41
CA SER A 314 23.32 17.57 -22.27
C SER A 314 24.44 18.23 -21.47
#